data_AF-A0A3A6PL41-F1
#
_entry.id   AF-A0A3A6PL41-F1
#
_cell.length_a   1.000
_cell.length_b   1.000
_cell.length_c   1.000
_cell.angle_alpha   90.00
_cell.angle_beta   90.00
_cell.angle_gamma   90.00
#
_symmetry.space_group_name_H-M   'P 1'
#
loop_
_entity.id
_entity.type
_entity.pdbx_description
1 polymer ?
#
loop_
_entity_poly.entity_id
_entity_poly.type
_entity_poly.pdbx_seq_one_letter_code
_entity_poly.pdbx_strand_id
1 'polypeptide(L)'
;MAMTRPKTSLRGVQDIKTHSGRVSPLSEPYRAFMRISCLEMEKARKGKERDSALHRVGLIEQRFREIEAEEAELVAVYGHVTQTAAARQRSAQPQGEASSRGATDKAPIFKVRY
;
A
#
# COMPACT_ATOMS: atom_id res chain seq x y z
N MET A 1 -55.11 12.82 -72.03
CA MET A 1 -54.06 12.40 -71.08
C MET A 1 -53.06 13.53 -70.92
N ALA A 2 -52.98 14.15 -69.75
CA ALA A 2 -51.94 15.11 -69.40
C ALA A 2 -51.33 14.68 -68.07
N MET A 3 -50.09 14.16 -68.10
CA MET A 3 -49.35 13.78 -66.90
C MET A 3 -48.83 15.03 -66.21
N THR A 4 -49.44 15.41 -65.09
CA THR A 4 -48.94 16.45 -64.20
C THR A 4 -47.77 15.90 -63.38
N ARG A 5 -46.55 16.40 -63.64
CA ARG A 5 -45.39 16.07 -62.81
C ARG A 5 -45.58 16.68 -61.41
N PRO A 6 -45.39 15.91 -60.32
CA PRO A 6 -45.52 16.47 -58.98
C PRO A 6 -44.41 17.50 -58.74
N LYS A 7 -44.81 18.72 -58.35
CA LYS A 7 -43.90 19.76 -57.86
C LYS A 7 -43.19 19.22 -56.63
N THR A 8 -41.89 19.00 -56.71
CA THR A 8 -41.04 18.77 -55.54
C THR A 8 -41.08 20.05 -54.70
N SER A 9 -41.74 20.00 -53.54
CA SER A 9 -41.69 21.09 -52.57
C SER A 9 -40.23 21.33 -52.19
N LEU A 10 -39.68 22.48 -52.58
CA LEU A 10 -38.35 22.90 -52.15
C LEU A 10 -38.40 23.08 -50.63
N ARG A 11 -37.70 22.18 -49.92
CA ARG A 11 -37.58 22.23 -48.46
C ARG A 11 -36.91 23.54 -48.05
N GLY A 12 -37.51 24.26 -47.10
CA GLY A 12 -36.95 25.50 -46.59
C GLY A 12 -35.74 25.25 -45.69
N VAL A 13 -35.02 26.30 -45.30
CA VAL A 13 -33.87 26.19 -44.38
C VAL A 13 -34.26 25.50 -43.06
N GLN A 14 -35.50 25.68 -42.61
CA GLN A 14 -36.06 25.04 -41.41
C GLN A 14 -36.30 23.53 -41.57
N ASP A 15 -36.41 23.03 -42.81
CA ASP A 15 -36.58 21.61 -43.14
C ASP A 15 -35.24 20.88 -43.38
N ILE A 16 -34.13 21.63 -43.38
CA ILE A 16 -32.77 21.08 -43.40
C ILE A 16 -32.46 20.55 -41.99
N LYS A 17 -32.79 19.28 -41.77
CA LYS A 17 -32.38 18.55 -40.55
C LYS A 17 -30.86 18.41 -40.55
N THR A 18 -30.15 19.26 -39.82
CA THR A 18 -28.71 19.07 -39.59
C THR A 18 -28.49 17.86 -38.69
N HIS A 19 -27.52 17.00 -39.04
CA HIS A 19 -27.12 15.87 -38.19
C HIS A 19 -26.49 16.32 -36.86
N SER A 20 -26.31 17.63 -36.64
CA SER A 20 -25.64 18.23 -35.48
C SER A 20 -26.28 17.91 -34.12
N GLY A 21 -27.53 17.42 -34.08
CA GLY A 21 -28.19 16.95 -32.85
C GLY A 21 -28.41 15.44 -32.77
N ARG A 22 -28.05 14.68 -33.81
CA ARG A 22 -28.18 13.21 -33.82
C ARG A 22 -26.85 12.60 -33.42
N VAL A 23 -26.72 12.18 -32.16
CA VAL A 23 -25.65 11.27 -31.74
C VAL A 23 -25.85 9.97 -32.52
N SER A 24 -25.01 9.74 -33.52
CA SER A 24 -25.09 8.50 -34.29
C SER A 24 -24.76 7.32 -33.35
N PRO A 25 -25.53 6.22 -33.36
CA PRO A 25 -25.17 5.02 -32.61
C PRO A 25 -23.80 4.46 -33.02
N LEU A 26 -23.27 4.85 -34.19
CA LEU A 26 -21.89 4.56 -34.63
C LEU A 26 -20.82 5.30 -33.82
N SER A 27 -21.18 6.35 -33.06
CA SER A 27 -20.26 7.09 -32.20
C SER A 27 -20.05 6.44 -30.83
N GLU A 28 -20.92 5.51 -30.43
CA GLU A 28 -20.85 4.85 -29.12
C GLU A 28 -19.65 3.87 -29.02
N PRO A 29 -19.34 3.03 -30.03
CA PRO A 29 -18.12 2.22 -30.02
C PRO A 29 -16.85 3.08 -29.97
N TYR A 30 -16.84 4.22 -30.68
CA TYR A 30 -15.72 5.15 -30.65
C TYR A 30 -15.51 5.77 -29.27
N ARG A 31 -16.59 6.21 -28.61
CA ARG A 31 -16.55 6.72 -27.23
C ARG A 31 -16.06 5.67 -26.24
N ALA A 32 -16.56 4.44 -26.37
CA ALA A 32 -16.12 3.31 -25.56
C ALA A 32 -14.62 3.03 -25.75
N PHE A 33 -14.14 3.01 -27.00
CA PHE A 33 -12.73 2.83 -27.33
C PHE A 33 -11.86 3.91 -26.66
N MET A 34 -12.23 5.19 -26.82
CA MET A 34 -11.50 6.30 -26.19
C MET A 34 -11.47 6.17 -24.66
N ARG A 35 -12.59 5.77 -24.06
CA ARG A 35 -12.66 5.55 -22.60
C ARG A 35 -11.74 4.42 -22.15
N ILE A 36 -11.71 3.32 -22.90
CA ILE A 36 -10.81 2.18 -22.65
C ILE A 36 -9.35 2.65 -22.74
N SER A 37 -8.98 3.41 -23.77
CA SER A 37 -7.62 3.94 -23.89
C SER A 37 -7.21 4.77 -22.69
N CYS A 38 -8.08 5.64 -22.17
CA CYS A 38 -7.80 6.39 -20.95
C CYS A 38 -7.60 5.48 -19.72
N LEU A 39 -8.41 4.43 -19.57
CA LEU A 39 -8.29 3.47 -18.48
C LEU A 39 -6.99 2.66 -18.56
N GLU A 40 -6.58 2.26 -19.76
CA GLU A 40 -5.29 1.56 -19.96
C GLU A 40 -4.10 2.46 -19.60
N MET A 41 -4.14 3.74 -19.96
CA MET A 41 -3.13 4.71 -19.55
C MET A 41 -3.07 4.89 -18.03
N GLU A 42 -4.24 4.98 -17.38
CA GLU A 42 -4.32 5.08 -15.93
C GLU A 42 -3.76 3.83 -15.24
N LYS A 43 -4.13 2.65 -15.73
CA LYS A 43 -3.61 1.37 -15.24
C LYS A 43 -2.09 1.30 -15.36
N ALA A 44 -1.52 1.72 -16.50
CA ALA A 44 -0.07 1.76 -16.70
C ALA A 44 0.63 2.70 -15.71
N ARG A 45 0.07 3.89 -15.46
CA ARG A 45 0.58 4.82 -14.44
C ARG A 45 0.51 4.22 -13.04
N LYS A 46 -0.62 3.61 -12.68
CA LYS A 46 -0.79 2.92 -11.39
C LYS A 46 0.15 1.74 -11.22
N GLY A 47 0.49 1.04 -12.29
CA GLY A 47 1.53 0.01 -12.29
C GLY A 47 2.87 0.56 -11.82
N LYS A 48 3.32 1.71 -12.37
CA LYS A 48 4.58 2.35 -11.96
C LYS A 48 4.57 2.78 -10.49
N GLU A 49 3.45 3.34 -10.02
CA GLU A 49 3.29 3.72 -8.60
C GLU A 49 3.38 2.48 -7.69
N ARG A 50 2.71 1.39 -8.07
CA ARG A 50 2.79 0.10 -7.35
C ARG A 50 4.22 -0.41 -7.30
N ASP A 51 4.92 -0.44 -8.43
CA ASP A 51 6.29 -0.97 -8.49
C ASP A 51 7.24 -0.15 -7.61
N SER A 52 7.09 1.19 -7.62
CA SER A 52 7.82 2.08 -6.71
C SER A 52 7.50 1.80 -5.23
N ALA A 53 6.23 1.57 -4.90
CA ALA A 53 5.82 1.23 -3.54
C ALA A 53 6.38 -0.13 -3.08
N LEU A 54 6.32 -1.15 -3.95
CA LEU A 54 6.88 -2.48 -3.66
C LEU A 54 8.39 -2.44 -3.47
N HIS A 55 9.10 -1.63 -4.24
CA HIS A 55 10.53 -1.39 -4.02
C HIS A 55 10.79 -0.84 -2.62
N ARG A 56 10.00 0.15 -2.16
CA ARG A 56 10.12 0.69 -0.80
C ARG A 56 9.83 -0.34 0.28
N VAL A 57 8.81 -1.19 0.08
CA VAL A 57 8.53 -2.32 0.98
C VAL A 57 9.73 -3.26 1.03
N GLY A 58 10.30 -3.62 -0.12
CA GLY A 58 11.49 -4.47 -0.18
C GLY A 58 12.69 -3.93 0.61
N LEU A 59 12.93 -2.61 0.55
CA LEU A 59 13.97 -1.96 1.36
C LEU A 59 13.67 -2.03 2.86
N ILE A 60 12.40 -1.88 3.26
CA ILE A 60 11.99 -2.00 4.67
C ILE A 60 12.22 -3.44 5.17
N GLU A 61 11.80 -4.43 4.39
CA GLU A 61 12.02 -5.86 4.71
C GLU A 61 13.51 -6.20 4.82
N GLN A 62 14.35 -5.61 3.96
CA GLN A 62 15.80 -5.74 4.07
C GLN A 62 16.29 -5.15 5.40
N ARG A 63 15.87 -3.94 5.74
CA ARG A 63 16.28 -3.30 6.99
C ARG A 63 15.85 -4.10 8.22
N PHE A 64 14.67 -4.72 8.21
CA PHE A 64 14.24 -5.61 9.30
C PHE A 64 15.18 -6.80 9.48
N ARG A 65 15.59 -7.47 8.39
CA ARG A 65 16.56 -8.58 8.50
C ARG A 65 17.91 -8.12 9.04
N GLU A 66 18.37 -6.95 8.64
CA GLU A 66 19.60 -6.35 9.19
C GLU A 66 19.47 -6.08 10.69
N ILE A 67 18.33 -5.51 11.13
CA ILE A 67 18.04 -5.28 12.55
C ILE A 67 18.05 -6.59 13.33
N GLU A 68 17.35 -7.62 12.85
CA GLU A 68 17.30 -8.92 13.52
C GLU A 68 18.70 -9.56 13.65
N ALA A 69 19.56 -9.39 12.63
CA ALA A 69 20.95 -9.85 12.69
C ALA A 69 21.77 -9.05 13.72
N GLU A 70 21.65 -7.72 13.73
CA GLU A 70 22.30 -6.85 14.72
C GLU A 70 21.84 -7.22 16.15
N GLU A 71 20.54 -7.45 16.36
CA GLU A 71 19.99 -7.88 17.65
C GLU A 71 20.57 -9.22 18.09
N ALA A 72 20.62 -10.20 17.19
CA ALA A 72 21.21 -11.51 17.47
C ALA A 72 22.70 -11.42 17.83
N GLU A 73 23.46 -10.57 17.14
CA GLU A 73 24.87 -10.32 17.45
C GLU A 73 25.04 -9.69 18.85
N LEU A 74 24.24 -8.67 19.16
CA LEU A 74 24.27 -8.03 20.48
C LEU A 74 23.89 -9.03 21.58
N VAL A 75 22.87 -9.86 21.37
CA VAL A 75 22.48 -10.90 22.32
C VAL A 75 23.59 -11.93 22.49
N ALA A 76 24.30 -12.32 21.43
CA ALA A 76 25.43 -13.23 21.55
C ALA A 76 26.56 -12.59 22.39
N VAL A 77 27.00 -11.38 22.03
CA VAL A 77 28.09 -10.69 22.71
C VAL A 77 27.77 -10.44 24.20
N TYR A 78 26.59 -9.91 24.51
CA TYR A 78 26.25 -9.48 25.88
C TYR A 78 25.47 -10.53 26.69
N GLY A 79 24.76 -11.45 26.02
CA GLY A 79 24.06 -12.57 26.66
C GLY A 79 25.03 -13.61 27.23
N HIS A 80 26.18 -13.85 26.59
CA HIS A 80 27.23 -14.70 27.15
C HIS A 80 27.90 -14.06 28.38
N VAL A 81 28.07 -12.73 28.41
CA VAL A 81 28.67 -12.01 29.55
C VAL A 81 27.78 -12.02 30.78
N THR A 82 26.46 -11.90 30.60
CA THR A 82 25.50 -11.97 31.73
C THR A 82 25.38 -13.39 32.30
N GLN A 83 25.37 -14.43 31.46
CA GLN A 83 25.37 -15.83 31.95
C GLN A 83 26.69 -16.22 32.61
N THR A 84 27.84 -15.81 32.08
CA THR A 84 29.15 -16.10 32.71
C THR A 84 29.35 -15.32 34.00
N ALA A 85 28.89 -14.07 34.10
CA ALA A 85 28.88 -13.30 35.35
C ALA A 85 27.91 -13.90 36.39
N ALA A 86 26.71 -14.32 35.99
CA ALA A 86 25.75 -14.97 36.87
C ALA A 86 26.22 -16.37 37.32
N ALA A 87 26.90 -17.13 36.46
CA ALA A 87 27.50 -18.42 36.80
C ALA A 87 28.68 -18.27 37.75
N ARG A 88 29.53 -17.23 37.56
CA ARG A 88 30.60 -16.87 38.51
C ARG A 88 30.08 -16.42 39.88
N GLN A 89 28.95 -15.71 39.91
CA GLN A 89 28.33 -15.32 41.19
C GLN A 89 27.69 -16.52 41.91
N ARG A 90 27.14 -17.50 41.18
CA ARG A 90 26.61 -18.75 41.77
C ARG A 90 27.70 -19.68 42.31
N SER A 91 28.90 -19.68 41.73
CA SER A 91 30.04 -20.46 42.24
C SER A 91 30.85 -19.74 43.33
N ALA A 92 30.57 -18.46 43.60
CA ALA A 92 31.26 -17.64 44.60
C ALA A 92 30.46 -17.40 45.90
N GLN A 93 29.23 -17.95 46.04
CA GLN A 93 28.53 -17.94 47.33
C GLN A 93 28.95 -19.15 48.18
N PRO A 94 29.61 -18.95 49.33
CA PRO A 94 29.73 -20.01 50.32
C PRO A 94 28.35 -20.25 50.96
N GLN A 95 28.03 -21.52 51.19
CA GLN A 95 26.85 -21.92 51.95
C GLN A 95 26.88 -21.24 53.32
N GLY A 96 25.96 -20.31 53.56
CA GLY A 96 25.88 -19.54 54.79
C GLY A 96 24.46 -19.05 55.02
N GLU A 97 23.74 -19.85 55.80
CA GLU A 97 22.63 -19.49 56.70
C GLU A 97 21.32 -18.93 56.14
N ALA A 98 20.26 -19.66 56.49
CA ALA A 98 18.88 -19.26 56.41
C ALA A 98 18.60 -17.99 57.23
N SER A 99 17.74 -17.09 56.74
CA SER A 99 16.55 -16.61 57.48
C SER A 99 15.81 -15.45 56.77
N SER A 100 14.56 -15.72 56.40
CA SER A 100 13.36 -14.88 56.62
C SER A 100 13.06 -13.58 55.84
N ARG A 101 11.79 -13.55 55.39
CA ARG A 101 10.82 -12.42 55.37
C ARG A 101 10.92 -11.36 54.25
N GLY A 102 10.01 -11.49 53.30
CA GLY A 102 8.88 -10.55 53.19
C GLY A 102 8.91 -9.45 52.11
N ALA A 103 7.74 -9.30 51.46
CA ALA A 103 7.16 -8.07 50.88
C ALA A 103 7.44 -7.69 49.41
N THR A 104 6.42 -8.02 48.61
CA THR A 104 5.79 -7.25 47.51
C THR A 104 6.67 -6.67 46.40
N ASP A 105 6.61 -7.36 45.28
CA ASP A 105 7.04 -6.93 43.96
C ASP A 105 6.14 -5.78 43.46
N LYS A 106 6.67 -4.54 43.43
CA LYS A 106 6.06 -3.41 42.72
C LYS A 106 6.92 -3.08 41.51
N ALA A 107 6.46 -3.50 40.33
CA ALA A 107 7.07 -3.14 39.06
C ALA A 107 7.05 -1.61 38.84
N PRO A 108 8.14 -0.98 38.36
CA PRO A 108 8.12 0.44 38.05
C PRO A 108 7.31 0.71 36.77
N ILE A 109 6.26 1.52 36.90
CA ILE A 109 5.46 2.08 35.82
C ILE A 109 6.30 3.10 35.05
N PHE A 110 6.72 2.78 33.84
CA PHE A 110 7.35 3.74 32.92
C PHE A 110 6.29 4.65 32.31
N LYS A 111 6.33 5.95 32.67
CA LYS A 111 5.49 6.98 32.05
C LYS A 111 6.25 7.63 30.89
N VAL A 112 5.82 7.34 29.67
CA VAL A 112 6.23 8.08 28.47
C VAL A 112 5.41 9.36 28.41
N ARG A 113 6.06 10.53 28.39
CA ARG A 113 5.40 11.82 28.14
C ARG A 113 5.42 12.09 26.63
N TYR A 114 4.26 12.45 26.09
CA TYR A 114 4.10 13.03 24.75
C TYR A 114 4.60 14.47 24.72
#